data_AF-A0AAV3K3G8-F1
#
_entry.id   AF-A0AAV3K3G8-F1
#
_cell.length_a   1.000
_cell.length_b   1.000
_cell.length_c   1.000
_cell.angle_alpha   90.00
_cell.angle_beta   90.00
_cell.angle_gamma   90.00
#
_symmetry.space_group_name_H-M   'P 1'
#
loop_
_entity.id
_entity.type
_entity.pdbx_description
1 polymer ?
#
loop_
_entity_poly.entity_id
_entity_poly.type
_entity_poly.pdbx_seq_one_letter_code
_entity_poly.pdbx_strand_id
1 'polypeptide(L)'
;MSMNDLEYFLNKEFLLPLKIPSSWFISKNYLYNVNCNWLNQLNEDNKFKMSEIYLYKNIFYAKLERKINNSIYNFVIDVSVYPEIENDEYKKFEYEIGLGLYEMAKKNKLIFMRNCSFYNILDVRDFLNIILIDVYHNLDESINKGNILKNVKEWI
;
A
#
# COMPACT_ATOMS: atom_id res chain seq x y z
N MET A 1 -2.79 -22.82 16.85
CA MET A 1 -3.54 -21.91 15.96
C MET A 1 -3.46 -22.45 14.55
N SER A 2 -4.59 -22.86 13.98
CA SER A 2 -4.67 -23.23 12.57
C SER A 2 -4.42 -22.00 11.68
N MET A 3 -4.16 -22.18 10.38
CA MET A 3 -3.93 -21.07 9.43
C MET A 3 -5.06 -20.02 9.46
N ASN A 4 -6.29 -20.45 9.75
CA ASN A 4 -7.46 -19.58 9.88
C ASN A 4 -7.44 -18.71 11.15
N ASP A 5 -6.69 -19.07 12.19
CA ASP A 5 -6.76 -18.36 13.47
C ASP A 5 -5.88 -17.09 13.48
N LEU A 6 -4.70 -17.14 12.85
CA LEU A 6 -3.78 -16.00 12.80
C LEU A 6 -4.33 -14.91 11.89
N GLU A 7 -4.75 -15.26 10.68
CA GLU A 7 -5.32 -14.28 9.74
C GLU A 7 -6.58 -13.64 10.29
N TYR A 8 -7.48 -14.46 10.86
CA TYR A 8 -8.68 -13.95 11.51
C TYR A 8 -8.35 -12.96 12.63
N PHE A 9 -7.37 -13.29 13.47
CA PHE A 9 -6.94 -12.42 14.56
C PHE A 9 -6.32 -11.11 14.04
N LEU A 10 -5.42 -11.19 13.05
CA LEU A 10 -4.83 -10.01 12.41
C LEU A 10 -5.91 -9.09 11.82
N ASN A 11 -6.85 -9.67 11.07
CA ASN A 11 -7.95 -8.93 10.46
C ASN A 11 -8.87 -8.28 11.48
N LYS A 12 -9.08 -8.93 12.63
CA LYS A 12 -9.98 -8.43 13.66
C LYS A 12 -9.35 -7.37 14.55
N GLU A 13 -8.10 -7.56 14.94
CA GLU A 13 -7.46 -6.76 16.00
C GLU A 13 -6.45 -5.73 15.47
N PHE A 14 -5.81 -6.01 14.32
CA PHE A 14 -4.67 -5.22 13.85
C PHE A 14 -4.87 -4.57 12.47
N LEU A 15 -5.85 -5.00 11.68
CA LEU A 15 -6.06 -4.44 10.34
C LEU A 15 -6.46 -2.97 10.43
N LEU A 16 -5.67 -2.12 9.79
CA LEU A 16 -5.94 -0.69 9.75
C LEU A 16 -7.06 -0.38 8.75
N PRO A 17 -8.09 0.39 9.15
CA PRO A 17 -9.17 0.75 8.26
C PRO A 17 -8.74 1.85 7.28
N LEU A 18 -9.04 1.63 6.00
CA LEU A 18 -8.87 2.60 4.92
C LEU A 18 -10.22 3.16 4.45
N LYS A 19 -10.22 4.44 4.04
CA LYS A 19 -11.32 5.10 3.36
C LYS A 19 -11.10 4.99 1.86
N ILE A 20 -11.76 4.02 1.25
CA ILE A 20 -11.54 3.68 -0.15
C ILE A 20 -12.77 4.08 -0.97
N PRO A 21 -12.66 5.07 -1.87
CA PRO A 21 -13.74 5.41 -2.79
C PRO A 21 -14.11 4.22 -3.70
N SER A 22 -15.26 4.31 -4.36
CA SER A 22 -15.67 3.30 -5.33
C SER A 22 -14.64 3.13 -6.45
N SER A 23 -14.73 2.05 -7.21
CA SER A 23 -13.94 1.81 -8.43
C SER A 23 -12.44 1.52 -8.21
N TRP A 24 -11.93 1.65 -6.99
CA TRP A 24 -10.64 1.08 -6.62
C TRP A 24 -10.73 -0.44 -6.59
N PHE A 25 -9.84 -1.10 -7.31
CA PHE A 25 -9.60 -2.53 -7.21
C PHE A 25 -8.46 -2.77 -6.22
N ILE A 26 -8.71 -3.56 -5.19
CA ILE A 26 -7.72 -3.92 -4.17
C ILE A 26 -7.39 -5.40 -4.34
N SER A 27 -6.14 -5.72 -4.66
CA SER A 27 -5.70 -7.12 -4.77
C SER A 27 -5.04 -7.64 -3.49
N LYS A 28 -4.48 -6.74 -2.66
CA LYS A 28 -3.82 -7.09 -1.40
C LYS A 28 -3.99 -5.98 -0.38
N ASN A 29 -4.31 -6.35 0.87
CA ASN A 29 -4.44 -5.40 1.98
C ASN A 29 -4.00 -6.03 3.31
N TYR A 30 -2.71 -5.97 3.60
CA TYR A 30 -2.08 -6.45 4.85
C TYR A 30 -1.47 -5.29 5.64
N LEU A 31 -2.20 -4.17 5.73
CA LEU A 31 -1.82 -3.02 6.56
C LEU A 31 -2.15 -3.31 8.02
N TYR A 32 -1.38 -4.20 8.65
CA TYR A 32 -1.55 -4.57 10.04
C TYR A 32 -0.70 -3.69 10.96
N ASN A 33 -1.30 -3.16 12.02
CA ASN A 33 -0.62 -2.41 13.06
C ASN A 33 0.00 -3.33 14.11
N VAL A 34 0.99 -4.12 13.70
CA VAL A 34 1.74 -5.01 14.59
C VAL A 34 3.04 -4.34 15.03
N ASN A 35 3.41 -4.50 16.30
CA ASN A 35 4.70 -4.04 16.81
C ASN A 35 5.71 -5.20 16.89
N CYS A 36 7.00 -4.84 16.91
CA CYS A 36 8.10 -5.81 16.94
C CYS A 36 8.05 -6.73 18.17
N ASN A 37 7.68 -6.22 19.34
CA ASN A 37 7.59 -7.03 20.57
C ASN A 37 6.58 -8.17 20.42
N TRP A 38 5.41 -7.88 19.86
CA TRP A 38 4.37 -8.88 19.60
C TRP A 38 4.86 -9.94 18.61
N LEU A 39 5.52 -9.52 17.53
CA LEU A 39 6.06 -10.45 16.52
C LEU A 39 7.14 -11.37 17.08
N ASN A 40 8.04 -10.84 17.91
CA ASN A 40 9.13 -11.60 18.50
C ASN A 40 8.64 -12.66 19.50
N GLN A 41 7.43 -12.49 20.06
CA GLN A 41 6.77 -13.44 20.97
C GLN A 41 6.01 -14.56 20.26
N LEU A 42 5.85 -14.50 18.94
CA LEU A 42 5.19 -15.56 18.17
C LEU A 42 6.02 -16.85 18.21
N ASN A 43 5.34 -17.99 18.11
CA ASN A 43 6.01 -19.26 17.84
C ASN A 43 6.57 -19.28 16.40
N GLU A 44 7.49 -20.21 16.14
CA GLU A 44 8.19 -20.32 14.85
C GLU A 44 7.23 -20.45 13.65
N ASP A 45 6.18 -21.26 13.77
CA ASP A 45 5.19 -21.43 12.70
C ASP A 45 4.47 -20.10 12.34
N ASN A 46 4.12 -19.31 13.35
CA ASN A 46 3.46 -18.02 13.14
C ASN A 46 4.45 -16.95 12.69
N LYS A 47 5.70 -16.97 13.17
CA LYS A 47 6.77 -16.09 12.66
C LYS A 47 6.99 -16.31 11.17
N PHE A 48 7.09 -17.57 10.74
CA PHE A 48 7.23 -17.94 9.34
C PHE A 48 6.04 -17.45 8.50
N LYS A 49 4.80 -17.60 8.98
CA LYS A 49 3.63 -17.05 8.28
C LYS A 49 3.66 -15.53 8.18
N MET A 50 4.05 -14.85 9.26
CA MET A 50 4.19 -13.40 9.26
C MET A 50 5.22 -12.97 8.22
N SER A 51 6.40 -13.60 8.18
CA SER A 51 7.46 -13.24 7.23
C SER A 51 7.10 -13.50 5.78
N GLU A 52 6.53 -14.68 5.48
CA GLU A 52 6.34 -15.14 4.09
C GLU A 52 5.03 -14.69 3.44
N ILE A 53 4.01 -14.36 4.24
CA ILE A 53 2.67 -14.04 3.71
C ILE A 53 2.35 -12.56 3.94
N TYR A 54 2.40 -12.14 5.20
CA TYR A 54 1.83 -10.85 5.62
C TYR A 54 2.83 -9.69 5.58
N LEU A 55 4.12 -9.98 5.77
CA LEU A 55 5.23 -9.02 5.70
C LEU A 55 6.15 -9.26 4.51
N TYR A 56 5.84 -10.24 3.67
CA TYR A 56 6.58 -10.45 2.44
C TYR A 56 6.24 -9.35 1.44
N LYS A 57 7.28 -8.63 1.01
CA LYS A 57 7.35 -7.58 -0.04
C LYS A 57 6.02 -7.33 -0.77
N ASN A 58 5.63 -6.06 -0.83
CA ASN A 58 4.30 -5.61 -1.26
C ASN A 58 3.19 -6.13 -0.35
N ILE A 59 2.86 -5.40 0.72
CA ILE A 59 1.80 -5.70 1.69
C ILE A 59 0.45 -5.10 1.30
N PHE A 60 0.42 -4.15 0.37
CA PHE A 60 -0.80 -3.51 -0.11
C PHE A 60 -0.68 -3.22 -1.59
N TYR A 61 -1.74 -3.48 -2.34
CA TYR A 61 -1.84 -3.11 -3.75
C TYR A 61 -3.26 -2.69 -4.09
N ALA A 62 -3.38 -1.52 -4.68
CA ALA A 62 -4.62 -0.99 -5.21
C ALA A 62 -4.42 -0.35 -6.59
N LYS A 63 -5.46 -0.43 -7.41
CA LYS A 63 -5.49 0.11 -8.76
C LYS A 63 -6.80 0.85 -9.01
N LEU A 64 -6.72 2.02 -9.60
CA LEU A 64 -7.85 2.74 -10.17
C LEU A 64 -7.70 2.81 -11.69
N GLU A 65 -8.67 2.28 -12.41
CA GLU A 65 -8.76 2.41 -13.87
C GLU A 65 -9.74 3.53 -14.23
N ARG A 66 -9.32 4.45 -15.11
CA ARG A 66 -10.14 5.56 -15.59
C ARG A 66 -9.98 5.72 -17.09
N LYS A 67 -11.10 5.85 -17.81
CA LYS A 67 -11.08 6.28 -19.20
C LYS A 67 -11.16 7.80 -19.25
N ILE A 68 -10.12 8.44 -19.78
CA ILE A 68 -10.01 9.90 -19.88
C ILE A 68 -9.74 10.21 -21.34
N ASN A 69 -10.62 10.99 -21.96
CA ASN A 69 -10.65 11.21 -23.41
C ASN A 69 -10.75 9.85 -24.15
N ASN A 70 -9.78 9.56 -25.03
CA ASN A 70 -9.72 8.33 -25.82
C ASN A 70 -8.73 7.29 -25.27
N SER A 71 -8.11 7.55 -24.12
CA SER A 71 -7.12 6.66 -23.49
C SER A 71 -7.65 6.07 -22.18
N ILE A 72 -7.18 4.88 -21.84
CA ILE A 72 -7.42 4.26 -20.53
C ILE A 72 -6.17 4.47 -19.68
N TYR A 73 -6.35 4.90 -18.44
CA TYR A 73 -5.28 5.15 -17.49
C TYR A 73 -5.45 4.25 -16.28
N ASN A 74 -4.31 3.76 -15.79
CA ASN A 74 -4.23 2.97 -14.57
C ASN A 74 -3.34 3.69 -13.57
N PHE A 75 -3.96 4.16 -12.49
CA PHE A 75 -3.23 4.60 -11.33
C PHE A 75 -3.05 3.43 -10.37
N VAL A 76 -1.82 3.17 -9.96
CA VAL A 76 -1.42 2.04 -9.13
C VAL A 76 -0.78 2.59 -7.86
N ILE A 77 -1.18 2.00 -6.74
CA ILE A 77 -0.55 2.21 -5.44
C ILE A 77 -0.10 0.85 -4.94
N ASP A 78 1.17 0.75 -4.56
CA ASP A 78 1.69 -0.40 -3.82
C ASP A 78 2.40 0.05 -2.56
N VAL A 79 2.40 -0.79 -1.53
CA VAL A 79 3.18 -0.57 -0.31
C VAL A 79 4.04 -1.77 -0.06
N SER A 80 5.35 -1.58 0.00
CA SER A 80 6.31 -2.60 0.42
C SER A 80 6.75 -2.35 1.86
N VAL A 81 7.08 -3.43 2.58
CA VAL A 81 7.65 -3.37 3.93
C VAL A 81 9.04 -3.98 3.94
N TYR A 82 9.93 -3.37 4.70
CA TYR A 82 11.32 -3.75 4.89
C TYR A 82 11.58 -3.87 6.40
N PRO A 83 11.43 -5.07 6.98
CA PRO A 83 11.79 -5.29 8.37
C PRO A 83 13.31 -5.23 8.57
N GLU A 84 13.75 -4.56 9.64
CA GLU A 84 15.09 -4.73 10.18
C GLU A 84 15.08 -5.86 11.20
N ILE A 85 15.96 -6.85 11.00
CA ILE A 85 16.09 -8.02 11.86
C ILE A 85 17.52 -8.06 12.39
N GLU A 86 17.68 -8.10 13.71
CA GLU A 86 18.96 -8.25 14.40
C GLU A 86 18.87 -9.40 15.40
N ASN A 87 19.82 -10.34 15.34
CA ASN A 87 19.83 -11.53 16.20
C ASN A 87 18.47 -12.29 16.20
N ASP A 88 17.91 -12.50 15.02
CA ASP A 88 16.60 -13.17 14.80
C ASP A 88 15.38 -12.46 15.43
N GLU A 89 15.52 -11.18 15.79
CA GLU A 89 14.44 -10.34 16.31
C GLU A 89 14.14 -9.16 15.38
N TYR A 90 12.85 -8.91 15.13
CA TYR A 90 12.39 -7.69 14.49
C TYR A 90 12.71 -6.48 15.38
N LYS A 91 13.28 -5.42 14.80
CA LYS A 91 13.63 -4.16 15.51
C LYS A 91 12.82 -2.96 15.03
N LYS A 92 12.69 -2.78 13.72
CA LYS A 92 11.88 -1.71 13.11
C LYS A 92 11.34 -2.12 11.75
N PHE A 93 10.39 -1.34 11.25
CA PHE A 93 9.86 -1.47 9.90
C PHE A 93 10.08 -0.17 9.14
N GLU A 94 10.55 -0.29 7.92
CA GLU A 94 10.45 0.76 6.91
C GLU A 94 9.40 0.37 5.87
N TYR A 95 8.63 1.34 5.42
CA TYR A 95 7.59 1.15 4.41
C TYR A 95 7.91 2.05 3.22
N GLU A 96 7.76 1.51 2.01
CA GLU A 96 7.84 2.28 0.77
C GLU A 96 6.48 2.23 0.08
N ILE A 97 5.92 3.40 -0.23
CA ILE A 97 4.70 3.54 -1.03
C ILE A 97 5.10 3.90 -2.46
N GLY A 98 4.83 3.00 -3.41
CA GLY A 98 4.94 3.24 -4.84
C GLY A 98 3.65 3.83 -5.42
N LEU A 99 3.76 4.93 -6.15
CA LEU A 99 2.68 5.59 -6.87
C LEU A 99 3.01 5.58 -8.36
N GLY A 100 2.21 4.90 -9.18
CA GLY A 100 2.42 4.78 -10.61
C GLY A 100 1.20 5.18 -11.42
N LEU A 101 1.37 5.97 -12.48
CA LEU A 101 0.34 6.24 -13.47
C LEU A 101 0.78 5.71 -14.83
N TYR A 102 -0.05 4.87 -15.42
CA TYR A 102 0.20 4.25 -16.71
C TYR A 102 -0.92 4.59 -17.69
N GLU A 103 -0.55 4.98 -18.90
CA GLU A 103 -1.46 5.00 -20.03
C GLU A 103 -1.48 3.62 -20.69
N MET A 104 -2.65 3.01 -20.77
CA MET A 104 -2.86 1.67 -21.28
C MET A 104 -2.97 1.70 -22.80
N ALA A 105 -2.00 1.07 -23.44
CA ALA A 105 -1.94 0.87 -24.89
C ALA A 105 -1.40 -0.54 -25.17
N LYS A 106 -1.10 -0.88 -26.44
CA LYS A 106 -0.45 -2.17 -26.77
C LYS A 106 0.84 -2.43 -25.96
N LYS A 107 1.55 -1.36 -25.60
CA LYS A 107 2.58 -1.36 -24.55
C LYS A 107 2.18 -0.29 -23.55
N ASN A 108 2.06 -0.66 -22.28
CA ASN A 108 1.73 0.30 -21.21
C ASN A 108 2.82 1.36 -21.16
N LYS A 109 2.42 2.63 -21.21
CA LYS A 109 3.34 3.77 -21.13
C LYS A 109 3.31 4.32 -19.72
N LEU A 110 4.46 4.34 -19.06
CA LEU A 110 4.60 5.02 -17.77
C LEU A 110 4.51 6.53 -17.99
N ILE A 111 3.57 7.16 -17.28
CA ILE A 111 3.35 8.62 -17.31
C ILE A 111 3.98 9.28 -16.09
N PHE A 112 3.83 8.65 -14.92
CA PHE A 112 4.35 9.17 -13.66
C PHE A 112 4.70 8.02 -12.74
N MET A 113 5.82 8.16 -12.00
CA MET A 113 6.19 7.26 -10.92
C MET A 113 6.80 8.06 -9.77
N ARG A 114 6.42 7.73 -8.55
CA ARG A 114 7.03 8.29 -7.33
C ARG A 114 6.99 7.29 -6.20
N ASN A 115 8.06 7.25 -5.42
CA ASN A 115 8.14 6.48 -4.20
C ASN A 115 8.23 7.40 -2.98
N CYS A 116 7.67 6.96 -1.86
CA CYS A 116 7.64 7.68 -0.59
C CYS A 116 8.00 6.71 0.54
N SER A 117 8.94 7.06 1.41
CA SER A 117 9.33 6.22 2.56
C SER A 117 8.65 6.69 3.85
N PHE A 118 8.24 5.74 4.67
CA PHE A 118 7.65 5.95 5.99
C PHE A 118 8.25 4.97 7.00
N TYR A 119 8.30 5.37 8.27
CA TYR A 119 8.82 4.53 9.36
C TYR A 119 7.72 4.09 10.33
N ASN A 120 6.46 4.35 9.97
CA ASN A 120 5.30 4.02 10.77
C ASN A 120 4.11 3.69 9.86
N ILE A 121 3.43 2.58 10.15
CA ILE A 121 2.28 2.10 9.39
C ILE A 121 1.03 2.99 9.53
N LEU A 122 0.92 3.75 10.63
CA LEU A 122 -0.16 4.72 10.80
C LEU A 122 -0.02 5.88 9.80
N ASP A 123 1.20 6.37 9.59
CA ASP A 123 1.48 7.43 8.62
C ASP A 123 1.22 6.93 7.18
N VAL A 124 1.59 5.68 6.88
CA VAL A 124 1.22 5.01 5.63
C VAL A 124 -0.29 5.00 5.45
N ARG A 125 -1.05 4.59 6.47
CA ARG A 125 -2.52 4.53 6.40
C ARG A 125 -3.13 5.91 6.18
N ASP A 126 -2.63 6.94 6.85
CA ASP A 126 -3.15 8.30 6.69
C ASP A 126 -2.81 8.87 5.31
N PHE A 127 -1.60 8.63 4.81
CA PHE A 127 -1.22 8.96 3.45
C PHE A 127 -2.10 8.25 2.41
N LEU A 128 -2.31 6.94 2.57
CA LEU A 128 -3.17 6.14 1.70
C LEU A 128 -4.60 6.69 1.66
N ASN A 129 -5.18 7.04 2.82
CA ASN A 129 -6.51 7.64 2.87
C ASN A 129 -6.61 8.93 2.08
N ILE A 130 -5.57 9.77 2.11
CA ILE A 130 -5.54 11.03 1.37
C ILE A 130 -5.43 10.75 -0.13
N ILE A 131 -4.42 9.96 -0.55
CA ILE A 131 -4.14 9.74 -1.97
C ILE A 131 -5.25 8.96 -2.68
N LEU A 132 -5.87 7.99 -2.03
CA LEU A 132 -6.99 7.22 -2.60
C LEU A 132 -8.18 8.13 -2.93
N ILE A 133 -8.47 9.10 -2.06
CA ILE A 133 -9.54 10.07 -2.22
C ILE A 133 -9.16 11.12 -3.27
N ASP A 134 -7.96 11.71 -3.17
CA ASP A 134 -7.48 12.74 -4.09
C ASP A 134 -7.43 12.23 -5.53
N VAL A 135 -6.83 11.08 -5.77
CA VAL A 135 -6.76 10.46 -7.10
C VAL A 135 -8.16 10.15 -7.63
N TYR A 136 -9.06 9.63 -6.78
CA TYR A 136 -10.40 9.30 -7.23
C TYR A 136 -11.17 10.51 -7.77
N HIS A 137 -10.99 11.69 -7.15
CA HIS A 137 -11.68 12.92 -7.52
C HIS A 137 -10.96 13.74 -8.59
N ASN A 138 -9.63 13.76 -8.58
CA ASN A 138 -8.84 14.77 -9.29
C ASN A 138 -7.99 14.21 -10.44
N LEU A 139 -7.96 12.89 -10.67
CA LEU A 139 -7.07 12.29 -11.68
C LEU A 139 -7.33 12.83 -13.09
N ASP A 140 -8.58 12.93 -13.51
CA ASP A 140 -8.99 13.41 -14.84
C ASP A 140 -8.48 14.84 -15.10
N GLU A 141 -8.72 15.74 -14.15
CA GLU A 141 -8.25 17.13 -14.22
C GLU A 141 -6.72 17.21 -14.21
N SER A 142 -6.08 16.39 -13.36
CA SER A 142 -4.63 16.36 -13.20
C SER A 142 -3.92 15.93 -14.50
N ILE A 143 -4.48 14.93 -15.21
CA ILE A 143 -3.99 14.49 -16.51
C ILE A 143 -4.21 15.57 -17.57
N ASN A 144 -5.41 16.14 -17.64
CA ASN A 144 -5.73 17.17 -18.64
C ASN A 144 -4.88 18.45 -18.49
N LYS A 145 -4.51 18.82 -17.26
CA LYS A 145 -3.66 19.98 -16.97
C LYS A 145 -2.16 19.68 -17.02
N GLY A 146 -1.75 18.42 -17.18
CA GLY A 146 -0.34 18.00 -17.13
C GLY A 146 0.32 18.17 -15.76
N ASN A 147 -0.47 18.35 -14.68
CA ASN A 147 0.01 18.59 -13.31
C ASN A 147 -0.36 17.41 -12.40
N ILE A 148 0.07 16.21 -12.79
CA ILE A 148 -0.23 14.97 -12.08
C ILE A 148 0.32 15.05 -10.65
N LEU A 149 -0.58 14.93 -9.67
CA LEU A 149 -0.25 14.82 -8.24
C LEU A 149 0.62 15.96 -7.69
N LYS A 150 0.38 17.20 -8.12
CA LYS A 150 1.09 18.38 -7.61
C LYS A 150 1.04 18.47 -6.08
N ASN A 151 -0.11 18.13 -5.48
CA ASN A 151 -0.34 18.18 -4.04
C ASN A 151 0.45 17.11 -3.27
N VAL A 152 0.81 15.99 -3.90
CA VAL A 152 1.62 14.93 -3.26
C VAL A 152 3.04 15.41 -2.97
N LYS A 153 3.54 16.46 -3.64
CA LYS A 153 4.83 17.09 -3.29
C LYS A 153 4.82 17.82 -1.96
N GLU A 154 3.64 18.23 -1.48
CA GLU A 154 3.48 18.99 -0.25
C GLU A 154 3.17 18.07 0.95
N TRP A 155 3.03 16.76 0.73
CA TRP A 155 2.65 15.76 1.75
C TRP A 155 3.81 14.88 2.22
N ILE A 156 5.02 15.09 1.68
CA ILE A 156 6.28 14.46 2.09
C ILE A 156 7.20 15.57 2.58
#